data_AF-A0A2U3CKI8-F1
#
_entry.id   AF-A0A2U3CKI8-F1
#
_cell.length_a   1.000
_cell.length_b   1.000
_cell.length_c   1.000
_cell.angle_alpha   90.00
_cell.angle_beta   90.00
_cell.angle_gamma   90.00
#
_symmetry.space_group_name_H-M   'P 1'
#
loop_
_entity.id
_entity.type
_entity.pdbx_description
1 polymer ?
#
loop_
_entity_poly.entity_id
_entity_poly.type
_entity_poly.pdbx_seq_one_letter_code
_entity_poly.pdbx_strand_id
1 'polypeptide(L)'
;MSQLIDVKFIKLGFLIGGIYDLLLGFGVIFFSDLLISIFGIVKPDNMIFVYISGLFLLLVGYFLLYACFHDVTNYLFIGFGSSIVRFAFALIVILLWITEGVELSYVLIACTDTVTGLFIFLPIIFNNGLTRKELWIKPSS
;
A
#
# COMPACT_ATOMS: atom_id res chain seq x y z
N MET A 1 20.59 22.06 0.21
CA MET A 1 19.26 22.51 -0.26
C MET A 1 18.45 21.41 -0.96
N SER A 2 19.04 20.29 -1.38
CA SER A 2 18.32 19.17 -2.02
C SER A 2 17.55 18.25 -1.07
N GLN A 3 17.96 18.07 0.20
CA GLN A 3 17.34 17.10 1.12
C GLN A 3 15.98 17.53 1.72
N LEU A 4 15.66 18.83 1.73
CA LEU A 4 14.41 19.35 2.32
C LEU A 4 13.20 19.23 1.38
N ILE A 5 13.46 19.12 0.07
CA ILE A 5 12.44 18.88 -0.95
C ILE A 5 12.02 17.39 -0.96
N ASP A 6 12.88 16.49 -0.47
CA ASP A 6 12.64 15.04 -0.43
C ASP A 6 11.56 14.62 0.58
N VAL A 7 11.69 14.99 1.86
CA VAL A 7 10.84 14.43 2.92
C VAL A 7 9.40 14.94 2.85
N LYS A 8 9.20 16.23 2.54
CA LYS A 8 7.86 16.82 2.40
C LYS A 8 7.11 16.23 1.20
N PHE A 9 7.82 15.96 0.10
CA PHE A 9 7.24 15.36 -1.09
C PHE A 9 6.84 13.89 -0.83
N ILE A 10 7.68 13.13 -0.14
CA ILE A 10 7.36 11.75 0.28
C ILE A 10 6.15 11.73 1.22
N LYS A 11 6.10 12.61 2.23
CA LYS A 11 4.95 12.76 3.13
C LYS A 11 3.67 13.06 2.37
N LEU A 12 3.73 13.94 1.38
CA LEU A 12 2.58 14.26 0.53
C LEU A 12 2.13 13.04 -0.29
N GLY A 13 3.07 12.27 -0.85
CA GLY A 13 2.78 11.01 -1.55
C GLY A 13 2.07 10.00 -0.65
N PHE A 14 2.53 9.85 0.59
CA PHE A 14 1.88 8.98 1.59
C PHE A 14 0.50 9.48 2.01
N LEU A 15 0.31 10.79 2.14
CA LEU A 15 -0.99 11.36 2.44
C LEU A 15 -1.99 11.06 1.32
N ILE A 16 -1.62 11.36 0.07
CA ILE A 16 -2.48 11.16 -1.10
C ILE A 16 -2.77 9.67 -1.30
N GLY A 17 -1.73 8.83 -1.28
CA GLY A 17 -1.86 7.38 -1.42
C GLY A 17 -2.69 6.77 -0.28
N GLY A 18 -2.48 7.21 0.96
CA GLY A 18 -3.20 6.74 2.12
C GLY A 18 -4.69 7.07 2.07
N ILE A 19 -5.05 8.31 1.71
CA ILE A 19 -6.45 8.72 1.52
C ILE A 19 -7.07 7.92 0.36
N TYR A 20 -6.36 7.77 -0.75
CA TYR A 20 -6.81 7.02 -1.90
C TYR A 20 -7.12 5.56 -1.54
N ASP A 21 -6.18 4.86 -0.91
CA ASP A 21 -6.34 3.44 -0.52
C ASP A 21 -7.47 3.27 0.51
N LEU A 22 -7.64 4.20 1.46
CA LEU A 22 -8.76 4.17 2.40
C LEU A 22 -10.12 4.33 1.70
N LEU A 23 -10.24 5.34 0.83
CA LEU A 23 -11.48 5.59 0.09
C LEU A 23 -11.82 4.42 -0.84
N LEU A 24 -10.81 3.87 -1.52
CA LEU A 24 -10.98 2.70 -2.36
C LEU A 24 -11.39 1.48 -1.54
N GLY A 25 -10.75 1.23 -0.38
CA GLY A 25 -11.08 0.14 0.52
C GLY A 25 -12.52 0.20 1.02
N PHE A 26 -12.97 1.38 1.47
CA PHE A 26 -14.38 1.59 1.83
C PHE A 26 -15.31 1.44 0.63
N GLY A 27 -14.91 1.95 -0.54
CA GLY A 27 -15.63 1.79 -1.79
C GLY A 27 -15.84 0.31 -2.15
N VAL A 28 -14.80 -0.51 -2.04
CA VAL A 28 -14.86 -1.94 -2.34
C VAL A 28 -15.74 -2.68 -1.33
N ILE A 29 -15.69 -2.34 -0.03
CA ILE A 29 -16.49 -3.04 1.00
C ILE A 29 -17.97 -2.69 0.89
N PHE A 30 -18.29 -1.40 0.74
CA PHE A 30 -19.67 -0.90 0.87
C PHE A 30 -20.35 -0.58 -0.47
N PHE A 31 -19.58 -0.34 -1.51
CA PHE A 31 -20.06 0.18 -2.80
C PHE A 31 -19.50 -0.61 -3.99
N SER A 32 -19.16 -1.89 -3.81
CA SER A 32 -18.60 -2.74 -4.87
C SER A 32 -19.47 -2.75 -6.13
N ASP A 33 -20.78 -2.93 -5.98
CA ASP A 33 -21.73 -2.92 -7.10
C ASP A 33 -21.74 -1.58 -7.86
N LEU A 34 -21.59 -0.46 -7.15
CA LEU A 34 -21.51 0.88 -7.75
C LEU A 34 -20.18 1.08 -8.49
N LEU A 35 -19.06 0.66 -7.89
CA LEU A 35 -17.75 0.73 -8.54
C LEU A 35 -17.72 -0.12 -9.83
N ILE A 36 -18.29 -1.32 -9.78
CA ILE A 36 -18.45 -2.19 -10.94
C ILE A 36 -19.26 -1.50 -12.04
N SER A 37 -20.39 -0.87 -11.69
CA SER A 37 -21.23 -0.15 -12.65
C SER A 37 -20.53 1.04 -13.29
N ILE A 38 -19.67 1.76 -12.56
CA ILE A 38 -18.99 2.96 -13.05
C ILE A 38 -17.78 2.59 -13.91
N PHE A 39 -16.99 1.62 -13.46
CA PHE A 39 -15.71 1.28 -14.08
C PHE A 39 -15.79 0.09 -15.05
N GLY A 40 -16.92 -0.60 -15.12
CA GLY A 40 -17.13 -1.75 -16.00
C GLY A 40 -16.28 -2.97 -15.60
N ILE A 41 -15.90 -3.09 -14.32
CA ILE A 41 -15.06 -4.18 -13.81
C ILE A 41 -15.92 -5.43 -13.62
N VAL A 42 -15.39 -6.61 -13.99
CA VAL A 42 -16.10 -7.90 -13.79
C VAL A 42 -16.34 -8.14 -12.30
N LYS A 43 -17.59 -8.32 -11.86
CA LYS A 43 -17.89 -8.57 -10.45
C LYS A 43 -17.17 -9.82 -9.94
N PRO A 44 -16.47 -9.77 -8.80
CA PRO A 44 -15.96 -10.99 -8.17
C PRO A 44 -17.13 -11.84 -7.70
N ASP A 45 -17.16 -13.12 -8.11
CA ASP A 45 -18.16 -14.08 -7.64
C ASP A 45 -17.97 -14.42 -6.15
N ASN A 46 -16.73 -14.32 -5.67
CA ASN A 46 -16.41 -14.56 -4.27
C ASN A 46 -16.46 -13.25 -3.44
N MET A 47 -17.46 -13.13 -2.57
CA MET A 47 -17.60 -11.99 -1.66
C MET A 47 -16.51 -11.92 -0.58
N ILE A 48 -15.92 -13.05 -0.19
CA ILE A 48 -14.77 -13.09 0.74
C ILE A 48 -13.59 -12.37 0.10
N PHE A 49 -13.36 -12.56 -1.20
CA PHE A 49 -12.33 -11.82 -1.93
C PHE A 49 -12.56 -10.30 -1.84
N VAL A 50 -13.79 -9.83 -2.08
CA VAL A 50 -14.16 -8.41 -1.98
C VAL A 50 -13.81 -7.84 -0.59
N TYR A 51 -14.22 -8.53 0.47
CA TYR A 51 -13.96 -8.07 1.84
C TYR A 51 -12.47 -8.08 2.18
N ILE A 52 -11.75 -9.13 1.81
CA ILE A 52 -10.30 -9.22 2.03
C ILE A 52 -9.59 -8.09 1.28
N SER A 53 -9.88 -7.89 -0.01
CA SER A 53 -9.29 -6.79 -0.79
C SER A 53 -9.55 -5.43 -0.17
N GLY A 54 -10.79 -5.18 0.24
CA GLY A 54 -11.16 -3.94 0.92
C GLY A 54 -10.41 -3.73 2.24
N LEU A 55 -10.33 -4.75 3.08
CA LEU A 55 -9.59 -4.69 4.35
C LEU A 55 -8.09 -4.45 4.16
N PHE A 56 -7.49 -5.06 3.13
CA PHE A 56 -6.09 -4.85 2.80
C PHE A 56 -5.83 -3.40 2.36
N LEU A 57 -6.70 -2.85 1.50
CA LEU A 57 -6.62 -1.44 1.10
C LEU A 57 -6.75 -0.50 2.30
N LEU A 58 -7.69 -0.79 3.21
CA LEU A 58 -7.83 0.00 4.43
C LEU A 58 -6.58 -0.06 5.31
N LEU A 59 -5.98 -1.24 5.46
CA LEU A 59 -4.77 -1.44 6.26
C LEU A 59 -3.56 -0.72 5.65
N VAL A 60 -3.36 -0.82 4.33
CA VAL A 60 -2.30 -0.08 3.63
C VAL A 60 -2.52 1.42 3.75
N GLY A 61 -3.74 1.90 3.53
CA GLY A 61 -4.07 3.31 3.63
C GLY A 61 -3.82 3.87 5.04
N TYR A 62 -4.17 3.11 6.08
CA TYR A 62 -3.84 3.42 7.47
C TYR A 62 -2.33 3.53 7.69
N PHE A 63 -1.55 2.55 7.19
CA PHE A 63 -0.09 2.59 7.31
C PHE A 63 0.47 3.85 6.62
N LEU A 64 0.10 4.13 5.38
CA LEU A 64 0.58 5.32 4.65
C LEU A 64 0.24 6.63 5.37
N LEU A 65 -0.99 6.78 5.87
CA LEU A 65 -1.36 7.95 6.68
C LEU A 65 -0.53 8.05 7.96
N TYR A 66 -0.34 6.93 8.66
CA TYR A 66 0.47 6.89 9.87
C TYR A 66 1.92 7.35 9.59
N ALA A 67 2.51 6.99 8.43
CA ALA A 67 3.83 7.48 8.02
C ALA A 67 3.86 8.96 7.69
N CYS A 68 2.77 9.52 7.15
CA CYS A 68 2.68 10.95 6.88
C CYS A 68 2.80 11.78 8.17
N PHE A 69 2.14 11.34 9.24
CA PHE A 69 2.04 12.10 10.49
C PHE A 69 3.16 11.83 11.52
N HIS A 70 3.93 10.75 11.36
CA HIS A 70 5.01 10.39 12.30
C HIS A 70 6.40 10.57 11.68
N ASP A 71 7.42 10.66 12.53
CA ASP A 71 8.80 11.01 12.13
C ASP A 71 9.59 9.87 11.46
N VAL A 72 10.73 10.27 10.87
CA VAL A 72 11.57 9.56 9.87
C VAL A 72 11.94 8.12 10.24
N THR A 73 12.10 7.82 11.54
CA THR A 73 12.40 6.47 12.05
C THR A 73 11.31 5.44 11.75
N ASN A 74 10.05 5.88 11.58
CA ASN A 74 8.94 4.99 11.26
C ASN A 74 8.76 4.72 9.75
N TYR A 75 9.47 5.43 8.86
CA TYR A 75 9.32 5.28 7.41
C TYR A 75 9.76 3.90 6.93
N LEU A 76 10.81 3.37 7.53
CA LEU A 76 11.28 2.01 7.28
C LEU A 76 10.21 1.00 7.70
N PHE A 77 9.64 1.12 8.91
CA PHE A 77 8.63 0.18 9.39
C PHE A 77 7.32 0.26 8.59
N ILE A 78 6.93 1.45 8.14
CA ILE A 78 5.65 1.70 7.51
C ILE A 78 5.70 1.51 5.98
N GLY A 79 6.79 1.91 5.33
CA GLY A 79 7.06 1.57 3.92
C GLY A 79 7.27 0.06 3.75
N PHE A 80 7.94 -0.58 4.71
CA PHE A 80 8.05 -2.05 4.76
C PHE A 80 6.71 -2.71 5.07
N GLY A 81 5.96 -2.20 6.06
CA GLY A 81 4.65 -2.72 6.44
C GLY A 81 3.65 -2.68 5.29
N SER A 82 3.50 -1.55 4.61
CA SER A 82 2.64 -1.42 3.43
C SER A 82 3.07 -2.34 2.28
N SER A 83 4.37 -2.50 2.04
CA SER A 83 4.89 -3.40 1.00
C SER A 83 4.66 -4.88 1.31
N ILE A 84 4.86 -5.30 2.57
CA ILE A 84 4.55 -6.67 3.02
C ILE A 84 3.06 -6.94 2.87
N VAL A 85 2.21 -6.00 3.28
CA VAL A 85 0.76 -6.15 3.19
C VAL A 85 0.34 -6.29 1.72
N ARG A 86 0.90 -5.50 0.81
CA ARG A 86 0.65 -5.63 -0.65
C ARG A 86 1.13 -6.97 -1.21
N PHE A 87 2.31 -7.44 -0.80
CA PHE A 87 2.82 -8.75 -1.19
C PHE A 87 1.95 -9.91 -0.68
N ALA A 88 1.54 -9.85 0.59
CA ALA A 88 0.65 -10.84 1.19
C ALA A 88 -0.72 -10.87 0.48
N PHE A 89 -1.24 -9.69 0.12
CA PHE A 89 -2.45 -9.60 -0.69
C PHE A 89 -2.30 -10.32 -2.03
N ALA A 90 -1.21 -10.05 -2.77
CA ALA A 90 -0.98 -10.72 -4.05
C ALA A 90 -0.88 -12.24 -3.92
N LEU A 91 -0.24 -12.76 -2.87
CA LEU A 91 -0.23 -14.20 -2.61
C LEU A 91 -1.64 -14.74 -2.38
N ILE A 92 -2.47 -14.04 -1.61
CA ILE A 92 -3.87 -14.44 -1.38
C ILE A 92 -4.65 -14.43 -2.69
N VAL A 93 -4.50 -13.41 -3.53
CA VAL A 93 -5.18 -13.34 -4.83
C VAL A 93 -4.75 -14.47 -5.75
N ILE A 94 -3.45 -14.80 -5.79
CA ILE A 94 -2.93 -15.94 -6.58
C ILE A 94 -3.50 -17.26 -6.06
N LEU A 95 -3.56 -17.45 -4.73
CA LEU A 95 -4.15 -18.65 -4.13
C LEU A 95 -5.63 -18.77 -4.49
N LEU A 96 -6.41 -17.70 -4.36
CA LEU A 96 -7.84 -17.68 -4.71
C LEU A 96 -8.07 -17.88 -6.22
N TRP A 97 -7.17 -17.39 -7.07
CA TRP A 97 -7.22 -17.70 -8.50
C TRP A 97 -7.05 -19.20 -8.76
N ILE A 98 -6.08 -19.84 -8.11
CA ILE A 98 -5.81 -21.27 -8.28
C ILE A 98 -6.94 -22.14 -7.70
N THR A 99 -7.49 -21.77 -6.55
CA THR A 99 -8.46 -22.61 -5.83
C THR A 99 -9.91 -22.34 -6.22
N GLU A 100 -10.26 -21.09 -6.52
CA GLU A 100 -11.64 -20.66 -6.73
C GLU A 100 -11.90 -20.05 -8.12
N GLY A 101 -10.87 -19.94 -8.96
CA GLY A 101 -11.04 -19.47 -10.34
C GLY A 101 -11.29 -17.97 -10.46
N VAL A 102 -10.81 -17.16 -9.51
CA VAL A 102 -10.88 -15.68 -9.58
C VAL A 102 -10.30 -15.17 -10.91
N GLU A 103 -10.96 -14.23 -11.57
CA GLU A 103 -10.52 -13.70 -12.87
C GLU A 103 -9.05 -13.25 -12.90
N LEU A 104 -8.34 -13.58 -14.01
CA LEU A 104 -6.91 -13.31 -14.17
C LEU A 104 -6.57 -11.81 -14.06
N SER A 105 -7.53 -10.95 -14.42
CA SER A 105 -7.40 -9.49 -14.29
C SER A 105 -7.09 -9.05 -12.86
N TYR A 106 -7.65 -9.72 -11.85
CA TYR A 106 -7.38 -9.43 -10.44
C TYR A 106 -5.97 -9.81 -10.03
N VAL A 107 -5.45 -10.91 -10.57
CA VAL A 107 -4.06 -11.33 -10.35
C VAL A 107 -3.09 -10.28 -10.91
N LEU A 108 -3.37 -9.77 -12.12
CA LEU A 108 -2.55 -8.72 -12.75
C LEU A 108 -2.58 -7.41 -11.95
N ILE A 109 -3.74 -7.02 -11.43
CA ILE A 109 -3.88 -5.86 -10.54
C ILE A 109 -3.07 -6.07 -9.26
N ALA A 110 -3.20 -7.21 -8.59
CA ALA A 110 -2.48 -7.49 -7.36
C ALA A 110 -0.95 -7.51 -7.56
N CYS A 111 -0.48 -8.04 -8.70
CA CYS A 111 0.93 -8.05 -9.07
C CYS A 111 1.46 -6.64 -9.35
N THR A 112 0.74 -5.82 -10.12
CA THR A 112 1.15 -4.43 -10.40
C THR A 112 1.18 -3.58 -9.13
N ASP A 113 0.23 -3.79 -8.23
CA ASP A 113 0.16 -3.12 -6.93
C ASP A 113 1.33 -3.51 -6.01
N THR A 114 1.70 -4.80 -6.01
CA THR A 114 2.89 -5.31 -5.31
C THR A 114 4.18 -4.73 -5.87
N VAL A 115 4.32 -4.68 -7.20
CA VAL A 115 5.48 -4.06 -7.87
C VAL A 115 5.59 -2.59 -7.51
N THR A 116 4.47 -1.88 -7.42
CA THR A 116 4.43 -0.47 -6.98
C THR A 116 4.92 -0.33 -5.53
N GLY A 117 4.46 -1.21 -4.62
CA GLY A 117 4.97 -1.28 -3.25
C GLY A 117 6.48 -1.53 -3.20
N LEU A 118 6.99 -2.44 -4.03
CA LEU A 118 8.42 -2.70 -4.15
C LEU A 118 9.20 -1.49 -4.68
N PHE A 119 8.67 -0.72 -5.63
CA PHE A 119 9.32 0.52 -6.09
C PHE A 119 9.33 1.62 -5.03
N ILE A 120 8.36 1.67 -4.13
CA ILE A 120 8.39 2.55 -2.95
C ILE A 120 9.48 2.07 -1.97
N PHE A 121 9.66 0.76 -1.87
CA PHE A 121 10.60 0.12 -0.92
C PHE A 121 12.06 0.09 -1.39
N LEU A 122 12.32 -0.09 -2.69
CA LEU A 122 13.66 -0.23 -3.25
C LEU A 122 14.56 1.00 -2.96
N PRO A 123 14.10 2.25 -3.15
CA PRO A 123 14.88 3.43 -2.74
C PRO A 123 15.19 3.45 -1.24
N ILE A 124 14.32 2.91 -0.40
CA ILE A 124 14.54 2.86 1.06
C ILE A 124 15.67 1.87 1.42
N ILE A 125 15.74 0.71 0.75
CA ILE A 125 16.85 -0.26 0.93
C ILE A 125 18.13 0.24 0.27
N PHE A 126 18.07 0.65 -0.99
CA PHE A 126 19.26 0.95 -1.78
C PHE A 126 19.89 2.30 -1.42
N ASN A 127 19.13 3.20 -0.79
CA ASN A 127 19.64 4.46 -0.23
C ASN A 127 20.12 4.29 1.23
N ASN A 128 20.70 3.12 1.54
CA ASN A 128 21.43 2.82 2.78
C ASN A 128 22.72 3.67 2.99
N GLY A 129 22.97 4.66 2.13
CA GLY A 129 23.94 5.73 2.36
C GLY A 129 23.46 6.84 3.31
N LEU A 130 22.14 7.00 3.48
CA LEU A 130 21.55 8.04 4.36
C LEU A 130 21.28 7.55 5.79
N THR A 131 21.15 6.24 6.02
CA THR A 131 20.67 5.67 7.28
C THR A 131 21.75 5.47 8.36
N ARG A 132 23.05 5.48 8.04
CA ARG A 132 24.08 5.21 9.07
C ARG A 132 24.44 6.40 9.97
N LYS A 133 24.24 7.65 9.55
CA LYS A 133 24.70 8.81 10.35
C LYS A 133 23.62 9.53 11.16
N GLU A 134 22.35 9.45 10.77
CA GLU A 134 21.29 10.26 11.42
C GLU A 134 20.34 9.45 12.31
N LEU A 135 20.26 8.12 12.14
CA LEU A 135 19.43 7.25 13.00
C LEU A 135 20.01 7.00 14.41
N TRP A 136 21.21 7.50 14.70
CA TRP A 136 21.90 7.35 16.00
C TRP A 136 22.20 8.67 16.70
N ILE A 137 21.66 9.81 16.22
CA ILE A 137 21.83 11.08 16.93
C ILE A 137 20.90 11.05 18.15
N LYS A 138 21.53 10.88 19.31
CA LYS A 138 21.00 10.87 20.68
C LYS A 138 19.72 11.68 20.87
N PRO A 139 18.78 11.22 21.73
CA PRO A 139 17.75 12.10 22.27
C PRO A 139 18.44 13.28 22.94
N SER A 140 18.14 14.50 22.47
CA SER A 140 18.60 15.73 23.11
C SER A 140 18.03 15.81 24.52
N SER A 141 18.93 15.86 25.50
CA SER A 141 18.66 16.30 26.87
C SER A 141 18.68 17.82 26.90
#